data_AF-A0A9E2DEJ1-F1
#
_entry.id   AF-A0A9E2DEJ1-F1
#
_cell.length_a   1.000
_cell.length_b   1.000
_cell.length_c   1.000
_cell.angle_alpha   90.00
_cell.angle_beta   90.00
_cell.angle_gamma   90.00
#
_symmetry.space_group_name_H-M   'P 1'
#
loop_
_entity.id
_entity.type
_entity.pdbx_description
1 polymer ?
#
loop_
_entity_poly.entity_id
_entity_poly.type
_entity_poly.pdbx_seq_one_letter_code
_entity_poly.pdbx_strand_id
1 'polypeptide(L)' 'DLQAEDVLALMQLADFRFSKHELSAFFRRADHKHYRKCQDQVLRNFLQGVQHNLRGTMD' A
#
# COMPACT_ATOMS: atom_id res chain seq x y z
N ASP A 1 -0.62 -0.28 15.64
CA ASP A 1 -1.23 0.28 14.43
C ASP A 1 -0.17 0.62 13.40
N LEU A 2 -0.51 0.45 12.11
CA LEU A 2 0.33 0.85 10.99
C LEU A 2 0.08 2.33 10.66
N GLN A 3 1.14 3.12 10.58
CA GLN A 3 1.13 4.47 10.04
C GLN A 3 1.36 4.45 8.52
N ALA A 4 1.19 5.60 7.87
CA ALA A 4 1.36 5.71 6.42
C ALA A 4 2.76 5.25 5.97
N GLU A 5 3.79 5.58 6.74
CA GLU A 5 5.18 5.22 6.52
C GLU A 5 5.38 3.69 6.57
N ASP A 6 4.71 3.01 7.51
CA ASP A 6 4.76 1.54 7.62
C ASP A 6 4.11 0.89 6.40
N VAL A 7 2.95 1.40 5.98
CA VAL A 7 2.27 0.91 4.78
C VAL A 7 3.16 1.10 3.56
N LEU A 8 3.78 2.27 3.38
CA LEU A 8 4.70 2.51 2.26
C LEU A 8 5.90 1.55 2.27
N ALA A 9 6.46 1.24 3.44
CA ALA A 9 7.55 0.28 3.57
C ALA A 9 7.10 -1.14 3.16
N LEU A 10 5.90 -1.57 3.57
CA LEU A 10 5.33 -2.87 3.17
C LEU A 10 5.12 -2.96 1.66
N MET A 11 4.61 -1.89 1.04
CA MET A 11 4.41 -1.87 -0.42
C MET A 11 5.75 -1.97 -1.16
N GLN A 12 6.81 -1.34 -0.63
CA GLN A 12 8.16 -1.43 -1.19
C GLN A 12 8.72 -2.85 -1.15
N LEU A 13 8.39 -3.65 -0.13
CA LEU A 13 8.77 -5.08 -0.08
C LEU A 13 8.10 -5.91 -1.19
N ALA A 14 6.99 -5.44 -1.75
CA ALA A 14 6.30 -6.06 -2.89
C ALA A 14 6.64 -5.36 -4.22
N ASP A 15 7.79 -4.68 -4.30
CA ASP A 15 8.26 -3.91 -5.47
C ASP A 15 7.26 -2.87 -5.99
N PHE A 16 6.39 -2.37 -5.11
CA PHE A 16 5.33 -1.44 -5.48
C PHE A 16 5.48 -0.13 -4.71
N ARG A 17 5.85 0.95 -5.41
CA ARG A 17 6.22 2.23 -4.80
C ARG A 17 5.18 3.30 -5.09
N PHE A 18 4.75 4.02 -4.05
CA PHE A 18 3.94 5.23 -4.16
C PHE A 18 4.44 6.32 -3.23
N SER A 19 4.00 7.53 -3.48
CA SER A 19 4.07 8.62 -2.52
C SER A 19 2.96 8.53 -1.44
N LYS A 20 3.17 9.21 -0.31
CA LYS A 20 2.14 9.37 0.74
C LYS A 20 0.84 9.99 0.20
N HIS A 21 0.94 10.86 -0.81
CA HIS A 21 -0.22 11.50 -1.45
C HIS A 21 -1.06 10.50 -2.26
N GLU A 22 -0.40 9.57 -2.95
CA GLU A 22 -1.06 8.51 -3.70
C GLU A 22 -1.69 7.47 -2.77
N LEU A 23 -1.01 7.10 -1.69
CA LEU A 23 -1.62 6.25 -0.65
C LEU A 23 -2.88 6.91 -0.09
N SER A 24 -2.79 8.20 0.26
CA SER A 24 -3.92 8.96 0.78
C SER A 24 -5.10 9.06 -0.21
N ALA A 25 -4.85 8.96 -1.53
CA ALA A 25 -5.89 9.05 -2.55
C ALA A 25 -6.91 7.91 -2.48
N PHE A 26 -6.50 6.73 -2.00
CA PHE A 26 -7.37 5.56 -1.85
C PHE A 26 -8.43 5.71 -0.74
N PHE A 27 -8.12 6.54 0.27
CA PHE A 27 -8.98 6.72 1.45
C PHE A 27 -9.84 7.98 1.38
N ARG A 28 -9.76 8.75 0.29
CA ARG A 28 -10.63 9.91 0.08
C ARG A 28 -12.04 9.44 -0.23
N ARG A 29 -13.02 10.31 0.00
CA ARG A 29 -14.40 10.07 -0.44
C ARG A 29 -14.45 9.93 -1.97
N ALA A 30 -15.34 9.08 -2.48
CA ALA A 30 -15.44 8.77 -3.91
C ALA A 30 -15.76 10.00 -4.80
N ASP A 31 -16.39 11.03 -4.24
CA ASP A 31 -16.72 12.30 -4.90
C ASP A 31 -15.55 13.30 -4.95
N HIS A 32 -14.42 13.01 -4.29
CA HIS A 32 -13.28 13.91 -4.24
C HIS A 32 -12.48 13.89 -5.56
N LYS A 33 -12.09 15.06 -6.10
CA LYS A 33 -11.31 15.23 -7.36
C LYS A 33 -9.96 14.49 -7.46
N HIS A 34 -9.50 13.93 -6.36
CA HIS A 34 -8.22 13.21 -6.23
C HIS A 34 -8.42 11.84 -5.58
N TYR A 35 -9.67 11.38 -5.46
CA TYR A 35 -9.95 10.00 -5.10
C TYR A 35 -9.40 9.09 -6.19
N ARG A 36 -8.78 8.00 -5.76
CA ARG A 36 -8.39 6.90 -6.65
C ARG A 36 -9.01 5.63 -6.09
N LYS A 37 -9.65 4.84 -6.94
CA LYS A 37 -10.12 3.51 -6.52
C LYS A 37 -8.92 2.64 -6.17
N CYS A 38 -8.93 2.04 -4.98
CA CYS A 38 -7.99 0.98 -4.62
C CYS A 38 -8.34 -0.25 -5.47
N GLN A 39 -7.45 -0.61 -6.39
CA GLN A 39 -7.62 -1.79 -7.25
C GLN A 39 -7.12 -3.04 -6.52
N ASP A 40 -7.61 -4.21 -6.93
CA ASP A 40 -7.22 -5.48 -6.32
C ASP A 40 -5.70 -5.71 -6.34
N GLN A 41 -4.99 -5.18 -7.34
CA GLN A 41 -3.53 -5.26 -7.41
C GLN A 41 -2.85 -4.55 -6.24
N VAL A 42 -3.37 -3.41 -5.79
CA VAL A 42 -2.84 -2.66 -4.64
C VAL A 42 -3.01 -3.49 -3.37
N LEU A 43 -4.19 -4.10 -3.19
CA LEU A 43 -4.47 -4.95 -2.03
C LEU A 43 -3.59 -6.21 -2.03
N ARG A 44 -3.41 -6.86 -3.18
CA ARG A 44 -2.51 -8.02 -3.31
C ARG A 44 -1.07 -7.67 -2.92
N ASN A 45 -0.55 -6.56 -3.43
CA ASN A 45 0.81 -6.12 -3.12
C ASN A 45 0.96 -5.76 -1.63
N PHE A 46 -0.07 -5.17 -1.00
CA PHE A 46 -0.07 -4.92 0.44
C PHE A 46 0.03 -6.22 1.25
N LEU A 47 -0.79 -7.21 0.93
CA LEU A 47 -0.76 -8.51 1.62
C LEU A 47 0.56 -9.25 1.39
N GLN A 48 1.14 -9.16 0.20
CA GLN A 48 2.47 -9.70 -0.10
C GLN A 48 3.55 -9.00 0.74
N GLY A 49 3.50 -7.68 0.86
CA GLY A 49 4.39 -6.89 1.72
C GLY A 49 4.29 -7.30 3.19
N VAL A 50 3.07 -7.48 3.70
CA VAL A 50 2.82 -8.00 5.06
C VAL A 50 3.40 -9.41 5.23
N GLN A 51 3.20 -10.29 4.26
CA GLN A 51 3.72 -11.65 4.30
C GLN A 51 5.25 -11.66 4.35
N HIS A 52 5.91 -10.86 3.51
CA HIS A 52 7.37 -10.73 3.50
C HIS A 52 7.91 -10.17 4.81
N ASN A 53 7.24 -9.16 5.38
CA ASN A 53 7.63 -8.58 6.66
C ASN A 53 7.52 -9.58 7.82
N LEU A 54 6.47 -10.42 7.84
CA LEU A 54 6.23 -11.38 8.93
C LEU A 54 7.07 -12.66 8.82
N ARG A 55 7.39 -13.11 7.59
CA ARG A 55 8.06 -14.40 7.36
C ARG A 55 9.55 -14.27 7.04
N GLY A 56 10.05 -13.04 6.85
CA GLY A 56 11.34 -12.79 6.24
C GLY A 56 11.27 -12.97 4.72
N THR A 57 12.22 -12.38 4.00
CA THR A 57 12.39 -12.66 2.57
C THR A 57 12.85 -14.10 2.42
N MET A 58 12.05 -14.92 1.72
CA MET A 58 12.60 -16.12 1.08
C MET A 58 13.43 -15.60 -0.08
N ASP A 59 14.74 -15.50 0.13
CA ASP A 59 15.71 -15.28 -0.95
C ASP A 59 15.58 -16.39 -2.03
#